data_AF-A0A420Q0K8-F1
#
_entry.id   AF-A0A420Q0K8-F1
#
_cell.length_a   1.000
_cell.length_b   1.000
_cell.length_c   1.000
_cell.angle_alpha   90.00
_cell.angle_beta   90.00
_cell.angle_gamma   90.00
#
_symmetry.space_group_name_H-M   'P 1'
#
loop_
_entity.id
_entity.type
_entity.pdbx_description
1 polymer ?
#
loop_
_entity_poly.entity_id
_entity_poly.type
_entity_poly.pdbx_seq_one_letter_code
_entity_poly.pdbx_strand_id
1 'polypeptide(L)'
;MSFTTSPDSLVPHLDPVGDLGNFTYAVYQMPPGKAYMAEGTTCTWPEWIETWGRINNVHVKYRQVTPDEMTAATPDRDAGIETGYMFSYTSDPGYDGGMKLLKAKDIREVCVLF
;
A
#
# COMPACT_ATOMS: atom_id res chain seq x y z
N MET A 1 -13.97 -6.82 -1.85
CA MET A 1 -13.18 -5.85 -1.05
C MET A 1 -13.69 -4.46 -1.36
N SER A 2 -13.88 -3.61 -0.34
CA SER A 2 -14.52 -2.30 -0.50
C SER A 2 -13.73 -1.22 0.22
N PHE A 3 -13.09 -0.33 -0.55
CA PHE A 3 -12.30 0.80 -0.06
C PHE A 3 -12.64 2.08 -0.82
N THR A 4 -12.24 3.23 -0.29
CA THR A 4 -12.48 4.53 -0.94
C THR A 4 -11.47 4.85 -2.04
N THR A 5 -10.38 4.09 -2.12
CA THR A 5 -9.35 4.19 -3.15
C THR A 5 -9.94 4.00 -4.56
N SER A 6 -9.58 4.86 -5.50
CA SER A 6 -9.80 4.68 -6.93
C SER A 6 -9.27 3.31 -7.39
N PRO A 7 -10.02 2.57 -8.22
CA PRO A 7 -9.60 1.27 -8.71
C PRO A 7 -8.30 1.31 -9.53
N ASP A 8 -7.95 2.47 -10.08
CA ASP A 8 -6.77 2.65 -10.92
C ASP A 8 -5.52 3.12 -10.15
N SER A 9 -5.66 3.39 -8.84
CA SER A 9 -4.53 3.83 -8.01
C SER A 9 -3.62 2.66 -7.64
N LEU A 10 -2.32 2.86 -7.84
CA LEU A 10 -1.29 1.92 -7.41
C LEU A 10 -1.05 2.02 -5.90
N VAL A 11 -0.99 0.87 -5.24
CA VAL A 11 -0.84 0.75 -3.79
C VAL A 11 0.40 -0.07 -3.48
N PRO A 12 1.32 0.43 -2.62
CA PRO A 12 2.45 -0.36 -2.15
C PRO A 12 1.96 -1.42 -1.14
N HIS A 13 2.36 -2.66 -1.37
CA HIS A 13 2.15 -3.78 -0.45
C HIS A 13 3.50 -4.24 0.10
N LEU A 14 3.49 -4.58 1.38
CA LEU A 14 4.65 -5.01 2.14
C LEU A 14 4.32 -6.32 2.86
N ASP A 15 5.20 -7.31 2.81
CA ASP A 15 5.20 -8.41 3.78
C ASP A 15 6.08 -7.99 4.97
N PRO A 16 5.52 -7.61 6.12
CA PRO A 16 6.32 -7.12 7.23
C PRO A 16 7.26 -8.19 7.80
N VAL A 17 6.90 -9.47 7.69
CA VAL A 17 7.70 -10.58 8.23
C VAL A 17 8.88 -10.88 7.30
N GLY A 18 8.62 -10.97 6.00
CA GLY A 18 9.65 -11.28 5.01
C GLY A 18 10.58 -10.11 4.66
N ASP A 19 10.04 -8.88 4.61
CA ASP A 19 10.73 -7.76 3.95
C ASP A 19 11.27 -6.70 4.90
N LEU A 20 10.58 -6.42 6.03
CA LEU A 20 10.85 -5.21 6.81
C LEU A 20 12.25 -5.19 7.42
N GLY A 21 12.73 -6.31 7.95
CA GLY A 21 14.07 -6.39 8.55
C GLY A 21 15.19 -6.09 7.56
N ASN A 22 15.13 -6.73 6.38
CA ASN A 22 16.11 -6.52 5.30
C ASN A 22 16.04 -5.09 4.77
N PHE A 23 14.83 -4.54 4.60
CA PHE A 23 14.63 -3.17 4.15
C PHE A 23 15.22 -2.16 5.14
N THR A 24 14.92 -2.30 6.44
CA THR A 24 15.48 -1.43 7.49
C THR A 24 17.00 -1.52 7.54
N TYR A 25 17.58 -2.72 7.42
CA TYR A 25 19.03 -2.89 7.36
C TYR A 25 19.63 -2.14 6.16
N ALA A 26 19.01 -2.23 4.99
CA ALA A 26 19.48 -1.52 3.80
C ALA A 26 19.36 0.01 3.95
N VAL A 27 18.28 0.51 4.54
CA VAL A 27 18.12 1.94 4.87
C VAL A 27 19.20 2.42 5.83
N TYR A 28 19.56 1.61 6.85
CA TYR A 28 20.62 1.93 7.80
C TYR A 28 21.99 2.15 7.13
N GLN A 29 22.27 1.44 6.02
CA GLN A 29 23.54 1.58 5.28
C GLN A 29 23.59 2.84 4.39
N MET A 30 22.50 3.60 4.30
CA MET A 30 22.40 4.75 3.40
C MET A 30 22.81 6.06 4.10
N PRO A 31 23.39 7.02 3.35
CA PRO A 31 23.60 8.38 3.85
C PRO A 31 22.28 9.03 4.32
N PRO A 32 22.32 9.93 5.31
CA PRO A 32 21.15 10.64 5.81
C PRO A 32 20.52 11.55 4.75
N GLY A 33 19.29 12.02 5.00
CA GLY A 33 18.58 12.97 4.14
C GLY A 33 17.82 12.35 2.97
N LYS A 34 17.58 11.04 3.00
CA LYS A 34 16.78 10.30 2.02
C LYS A 34 15.40 9.94 2.59
N ALA A 35 14.42 9.77 1.71
CA ALA A 35 13.07 9.33 2.04
C ALA A 35 12.73 8.05 1.28
N TYR A 36 11.96 7.17 1.91
CA TYR A 36 11.81 5.79 1.47
C TYR A 36 10.36 5.32 1.55
N MET A 37 10.01 4.37 0.68
CA MET A 37 8.77 3.60 0.76
C MET A 37 9.14 2.12 0.86
N ALA A 38 8.78 1.48 1.98
CA ALA A 38 8.92 0.05 2.14
C ALA A 38 7.82 -0.64 1.32
N GLU A 39 8.22 -1.37 0.27
CA GLU A 39 7.30 -2.17 -0.55
C GLU A 39 8.00 -3.42 -1.09
N GLY A 40 7.25 -4.51 -1.17
CA GLY A 40 7.62 -5.73 -1.89
C GLY A 40 6.92 -5.84 -3.25
N THR A 41 5.71 -5.30 -3.39
CA THR A 41 4.92 -5.29 -4.63
C THR A 41 4.10 -4.01 -4.71
N THR A 42 3.88 -3.49 -5.91
CA THR A 42 2.93 -2.40 -6.17
C THR A 42 1.86 -2.93 -7.12
N CYS A 43 0.59 -2.86 -6.72
CA CYS A 43 -0.55 -3.20 -7.59
C CYS A 43 -1.78 -2.39 -7.18
N THR A 44 -2.82 -2.44 -7.99
CA THR A 44 -4.13 -1.88 -7.67
C THR A 44 -4.90 -2.81 -6.72
N TRP A 45 -5.89 -2.30 -6.00
CA TRP A 45 -6.78 -3.15 -5.18
C TRP A 45 -7.59 -4.18 -5.99
N PRO A 46 -8.09 -3.87 -7.21
CA PRO A 46 -8.64 -4.87 -8.13
C PRO A 46 -7.71 -6.05 -8.40
N GLU A 47 -6.44 -5.80 -8.76
CA GLU A 47 -5.46 -6.86 -9.02
C GLU A 47 -5.15 -7.68 -7.75
N TRP A 48 -5.06 -7.00 -6.61
CA TRP A 48 -4.83 -7.65 -5.31
C TRP A 48 -5.96 -8.63 -4.98
N ILE A 49 -7.22 -8.17 -5.02
CA ILE A 49 -8.37 -8.99 -4.63
C ILE A 49 -8.63 -10.12 -5.64
N GLU A 50 -8.37 -9.89 -6.92
CA GLU A 50 -8.43 -10.94 -7.94
C GLU A 50 -7.39 -12.03 -7.67
N THR A 51 -6.15 -11.64 -7.35
CA THR A 51 -5.08 -12.59 -7.00
C THR A 51 -5.44 -13.40 -5.76
N TRP A 52 -5.95 -12.76 -4.71
CA TRP A 52 -6.42 -13.44 -3.51
C TRP A 52 -7.56 -14.42 -3.82
N GLY A 53 -8.52 -14.00 -4.65
CA GLY A 53 -9.65 -14.84 -5.08
C GLY A 53 -9.21 -16.09 -5.85
N ARG A 54 -8.28 -15.93 -6.78
CA ARG A 54 -7.68 -17.03 -7.56
C ARG A 54 -6.99 -18.05 -6.65
N ILE A 55 -6.18 -17.60 -5.69
CA ILE A 55 -5.46 -18.47 -4.76
C ILE A 55 -6.42 -19.26 -3.87
N ASN A 56 -7.50 -18.62 -3.42
CA ASN A 56 -8.47 -19.24 -2.51
C ASN A 56 -9.66 -19.90 -3.23
N ASN A 57 -9.66 -19.93 -4.57
CA ASN A 57 -10.74 -20.45 -5.39
C ASN A 57 -12.13 -19.88 -5.03
N VAL A 58 -12.21 -18.56 -4.85
CA VAL A 58 -13.44 -17.82 -4.54
C VAL A 58 -13.64 -16.65 -5.50
N HIS A 59 -14.90 -16.41 -5.90
CA HIS A 59 -15.23 -15.26 -6.74
C HIS A 59 -15.34 -13.99 -5.91
N VAL A 60 -14.49 -13.02 -6.19
CA VAL A 60 -14.43 -11.73 -5.50
C VAL A 60 -14.20 -10.61 -6.49
N LYS A 61 -14.62 -9.41 -6.10
CA LYS A 61 -14.36 -8.18 -6.87
C LYS A 61 -14.07 -7.00 -5.95
N TYR A 62 -13.39 -6.01 -6.51
CA TYR A 62 -13.25 -4.71 -5.89
C TYR A 62 -14.52 -3.87 -6.10
N ARG A 63 -14.88 -3.05 -5.11
CA ARG A 63 -15.91 -2.02 -5.21
C ARG A 63 -15.40 -0.77 -4.52
N GLN A 64 -15.18 0.30 -5.27
CA GLN A 64 -14.93 1.59 -4.67
C GLN A 64 -16.18 2.07 -3.91
N VAL A 65 -15.99 2.64 -2.73
CA VAL A 65 -17.05 3.15 -1.85
C VAL A 65 -16.80 4.59 -1.45
N THR A 66 -17.82 5.29 -0.93
CA THR A 66 -17.63 6.62 -0.36
C THR A 66 -17.06 6.54 1.07
N PRO A 67 -16.43 7.62 1.58
CA PRO A 67 -16.03 7.69 2.99
C PRO A 67 -17.19 7.48 3.97
N ASP A 68 -18.40 7.92 3.63
CA ASP A 68 -19.60 7.70 4.44
C ASP A 68 -20.00 6.22 4.47
N GLU A 69 -19.96 5.54 3.32
CA GLU A 69 -20.19 4.09 3.25
C GLU A 69 -19.15 3.31 4.06
N MET A 70 -17.87 3.72 4.01
CA MET A 70 -16.80 3.12 4.82
C MET A 70 -17.04 3.33 6.32
N THR A 71 -17.41 4.55 6.71
CA THR A 71 -17.68 4.90 8.11
C THR A 71 -18.85 4.09 8.65
N ALA A 72 -19.93 3.97 7.87
CA ALA A 72 -21.10 3.17 8.26
C ALA A 72 -20.83 1.66 8.31
N ALA A 73 -19.89 1.16 7.50
CA ALA A 73 -19.50 -0.25 7.46
C ALA A 73 -18.50 -0.64 8.56
N THR A 74 -17.88 0.33 9.23
CA THR A 74 -16.87 0.08 10.27
C THR A 74 -17.53 0.10 11.65
N PRO A 75 -17.28 -0.91 12.53
CA PRO A 75 -17.93 -0.98 13.85
C PRO A 75 -17.65 0.24 14.74
N ASP A 76 -16.43 0.76 14.68
CA ASP A 76 -16.04 1.99 15.34
C ASP A 76 -16.09 3.14 14.34
N ARG A 77 -16.86 4.17 14.68
CA ARG A 77 -17.12 5.30 13.78
C ARG A 77 -15.84 6.07 13.46
N ASP A 78 -15.02 6.34 14.47
CA ASP A 78 -13.84 7.19 14.29
C ASP A 78 -12.75 6.44 13.51
N ALA A 79 -12.58 5.14 13.76
CA ALA A 79 -11.78 4.26 12.91
C ALA A 79 -12.29 4.21 11.47
N GLY A 80 -13.61 4.23 11.26
CA GLY A 80 -14.22 4.27 9.93
C GLY A 80 -13.89 5.56 9.17
N ILE A 81 -13.87 6.69 9.87
CA ILE A 81 -13.45 7.98 9.32
C ILE A 81 -11.98 7.96 8.95
N GLU A 82 -11.11 7.55 9.88
CA GLU A 82 -9.67 7.46 9.63
C GLU A 82 -9.35 6.56 8.44
N THR A 83 -9.98 5.38 8.40
CA THR A 83 -9.81 4.40 7.31
C THR A 83 -10.33 4.96 5.98
N GLY A 84 -11.48 5.63 5.99
CA GLY A 84 -12.06 6.27 4.81
C GLY A 84 -11.15 7.37 4.23
N TYR A 85 -10.52 8.18 5.07
CA TYR A 85 -9.56 9.19 4.62
C TYR A 85 -8.24 8.58 4.16
N MET A 86 -7.68 7.60 4.89
CA MET A 86 -6.44 6.93 4.54
C MET A 86 -6.53 6.27 3.15
N PHE A 87 -7.61 5.54 2.86
CA PHE A 87 -7.80 4.94 1.54
C PHE A 87 -8.12 5.97 0.44
N SER A 88 -8.74 7.10 0.78
CA SER A 88 -9.00 8.18 -0.19
C SER A 88 -7.69 8.87 -0.59
N TYR A 89 -6.81 9.11 0.39
CA TYR A 89 -5.50 9.73 0.20
C TYR A 89 -4.62 8.93 -0.77
N THR A 90 -4.77 7.61 -0.78
CA THR A 90 -4.09 6.71 -1.72
C THR A 90 -4.38 7.04 -3.19
N SER A 91 -5.49 7.73 -3.49
CA SER A 91 -5.83 8.13 -4.85
C SER A 91 -5.39 9.52 -5.24
N ASP A 92 -5.47 10.46 -4.30
CA ASP A 92 -5.01 11.82 -4.48
C ASP A 92 -4.55 12.34 -3.12
N PRO A 93 -3.26 12.64 -2.94
CA PRO A 93 -2.19 12.69 -3.95
C PRO A 93 -1.54 11.33 -4.32
N GLY A 94 -1.86 10.24 -3.61
CA GLY A 94 -1.16 8.96 -3.71
C GLY A 94 -0.68 8.47 -2.34
N TYR A 95 -0.44 7.16 -2.19
CA TYR A 95 0.02 6.59 -0.91
C TYR A 95 1.36 7.20 -0.44
N ASP A 96 2.21 7.59 -1.40
CA ASP A 96 3.50 8.26 -1.17
C ASP A 96 3.36 9.77 -0.90
N GLY A 97 2.14 10.31 -0.86
CA GLY A 97 1.88 11.72 -0.69
C GLY A 97 2.25 12.57 -1.91
N GLY A 98 2.43 11.97 -3.09
CA GLY A 98 2.99 12.64 -4.27
C GLY A 98 4.50 12.93 -4.13
N MET A 99 5.18 12.31 -3.17
CA MET A 99 6.61 12.49 -2.94
C MET A 99 7.45 11.53 -3.77
N LYS A 100 8.65 11.97 -4.15
CA LYS A 100 9.66 11.08 -4.74
C LYS A 100 10.36 10.27 -3.65
N LEU A 101 10.04 8.98 -3.55
CA LEU A 101 10.57 8.07 -2.53
C LEU A 101 11.43 6.96 -3.15
N LEU A 102 12.49 6.56 -2.44
CA LEU A 102 13.28 5.38 -2.80
C LEU A 102 12.55 4.11 -2.36
N LYS A 103 12.35 3.19 -3.29
CA LYS A 103 11.71 1.87 -3.07
C LYS A 103 12.78 0.78 -2.95
N ALA A 104 12.38 -0.40 -2.50
CA ALA A 104 13.28 -1.55 -2.36
C ALA A 104 14.03 -1.91 -3.66
N LYS A 105 13.42 -1.70 -4.83
CA LYS A 105 14.10 -1.87 -6.13
C LYS A 105 15.26 -0.89 -6.33
N ASP A 106 15.06 0.38 -5.98
CA ASP A 106 16.05 1.44 -6.18
C ASP A 106 17.24 1.23 -5.25
N ILE A 107 16.99 0.73 -4.03
CA ILE A 107 18.03 0.41 -3.05
C ILE A 107 18.91 -0.76 -3.53
N ARG A 108 18.33 -1.78 -4.17
CA ARG A 108 19.10 -2.93 -4.72
C ARG A 108 20.05 -2.51 -5.84
N GLU A 109 19.64 -1.56 -6.69
CA GLU A 109 20.49 -1.09 -7.80
C GLU A 109 21.70 -0.27 -7.32
N VAL A 110 21.60 0.37 -6.15
CA VAL A 110 22.68 1.23 -5.62
C VAL A 110 23.52 0.56 -4.52
N CYS A 111 23.06 -0.56 -3.95
CA CYS A 111 23.75 -1.28 -2.90
C CYS A 111 24.49 -2.49 -3.49
N VAL A 112 25.81 -2.41 -3.63
CA VAL A 112 26.69 -3.44 -4.23
C VAL A 112 26.84 -4.71 -3.35
N LEU A 113 25.94 -4.93 -2.40
CA LEU A 113 26.02 -5.97 -1.36
C LEU A 113 24.80 -6.90 -1.31
N PHE A 114 23.90 -6.84 -2.31
CA PHE A 114 22.78 -7.77 -2.48
C PHE A 114 22.82 -8.47 -3.84
#